data_AF-D9WPL9-F1
#
_entry.id   AF-D9WPL9-F1
#
_cell.length_a   1.000
_cell.length_b   1.000
_cell.length_c   1.000
_cell.angle_alpha   90.00
_cell.angle_beta   90.00
_cell.angle_gamma   90.00
#
_symmetry.space_group_name_H-M   'P 1'
#
loop_
_entity.id
_entity.type
_entity.pdbx_description
1 polymer ?
#
loop_
_entity_poly.entity_id
_entity_poly.type
_entity_poly.pdbx_seq_one_letter_code
_entity_poly.pdbx_strand_id
1 'polypeptide(L)'
;MAKPNPTETRRNLPPAVGRSMSVRILDEGMYDDLAVIMSTGCDASAAVRQALLILANVYYEAWSRGHYPHGVAPVITSANLQPYQPVRQADQAV
;
A
#
# COMPACT_ATOMS: atom_id res chain seq x y z
N MET A 1 -27.56 16.73 36.38
CA MET A 1 -26.71 15.59 35.97
C MET A 1 -25.98 15.97 34.70
N ALA A 2 -24.64 15.93 34.70
CA ALA A 2 -23.83 16.32 33.55
C ALA A 2 -23.98 15.28 32.42
N LYS A 3 -24.24 15.74 31.19
CA LYS A 3 -24.16 14.93 29.98
C LYS A 3 -22.68 14.62 29.72
N PRO A 4 -22.27 13.36 29.49
CA PRO A 4 -20.89 13.06 29.12
C PRO A 4 -20.56 13.70 27.75
N ASN A 5 -19.38 14.31 27.71
CA ASN A 5 -18.82 15.06 26.58
C ASN A 5 -18.54 14.10 25.39
N PRO A 6 -18.96 14.39 24.15
CA PRO A 6 -18.84 13.44 23.02
C PRO A 6 -17.44 13.41 22.37
N THR A 7 -16.41 13.97 23.01
CA THR A 7 -15.03 13.89 22.54
C THR A 7 -14.39 12.59 23.01
N GLU A 8 -15.00 11.47 22.65
CA GLU A 8 -14.29 10.19 22.66
C GLU A 8 -13.23 10.30 21.55
N THR A 9 -11.96 10.38 21.94
CA THR A 9 -10.82 10.33 21.03
C THR A 9 -10.96 9.06 20.19
N ARG A 10 -11.46 9.18 18.96
CA ARG A 10 -11.55 8.05 18.03
C ARG A 10 -10.15 7.51 17.85
N ARG A 11 -9.91 6.35 18.45
CA ARG A 11 -8.68 5.58 18.21
C ARG A 11 -8.65 5.29 16.71
N ASN A 12 -7.66 5.81 16.00
CA ASN A 12 -7.45 5.54 14.57
C ASN A 12 -7.00 4.08 14.39
N LEU A 13 -7.94 3.16 14.53
CA LEU A 13 -7.75 1.74 14.24
C LEU A 13 -8.13 1.47 12.78
N PRO A 14 -7.46 0.53 12.09
CA PRO A 14 -7.90 0.10 10.78
C PRO A 14 -9.33 -0.51 10.86
N PRO A 15 -10.10 -0.48 9.76
CA PRO A 15 -11.37 -1.18 9.69
C PRO A 15 -11.22 -2.67 10.01
N ALA A 16 -12.27 -3.28 10.58
CA ALA A 16 -12.30 -4.71 10.87
C ALA A 16 -12.15 -5.56 9.59
N VAL A 17 -11.60 -6.76 9.72
CA VAL A 17 -11.48 -7.74 8.62
C VAL A 17 -12.85 -7.99 7.98
N GLY A 18 -12.90 -8.00 6.64
CA GLY A 18 -14.12 -8.18 5.86
C GLY A 18 -14.97 -6.91 5.70
N ARG A 19 -14.63 -5.81 6.38
CA ARG A 19 -15.30 -4.51 6.15
C ARG A 19 -14.70 -3.81 4.93
N SER A 20 -15.56 -3.22 4.12
CA SER A 20 -15.13 -2.37 3.00
C SER A 20 -14.49 -1.07 3.50
N MET A 21 -13.49 -0.61 2.76
CA MET A 21 -12.89 0.72 2.89
C MET A 21 -13.02 1.42 1.53
N SER A 22 -13.47 2.67 1.53
CA SER A 22 -13.56 3.48 0.32
C SER A 22 -12.39 4.45 0.26
N VAL A 23 -11.65 4.43 -0.85
CA VAL A 23 -10.59 5.38 -1.16
C VAL A 23 -11.05 6.25 -2.31
N ARG A 24 -10.99 7.57 -2.13
CA ARG A 24 -11.33 8.53 -3.18
C ARG A 24 -10.09 8.84 -4.01
N ILE A 25 -10.24 8.88 -5.33
CA ILE A 25 -9.24 9.45 -6.25
C ILE A 25 -9.26 10.97 -6.09
N LEU A 26 -8.17 11.55 -5.60
CA LEU A 26 -8.11 12.97 -5.23
C LEU A 26 -7.69 13.88 -6.38
N ASP A 27 -6.94 13.36 -7.34
CA ASP A 27 -6.39 14.09 -8.47
C ASP A 27 -6.13 13.15 -9.66
N GLU A 28 -5.78 13.74 -10.80
CA GLU A 28 -5.46 13.03 -12.04
C GLU A 28 -4.20 12.16 -11.91
N GLY A 29 -3.22 12.59 -11.09
CA GLY A 29 -1.99 11.82 -10.87
C GLY A 29 -2.27 10.46 -10.22
N MET A 30 -3.11 10.44 -9.18
CA MET A 30 -3.52 9.19 -8.53
C MET A 30 -4.30 8.28 -9.49
N TYR A 31 -5.10 8.86 -10.38
CA TYR A 31 -5.80 8.10 -11.42
C TYR A 31 -4.80 7.42 -12.36
N ASP A 32 -3.83 8.17 -12.87
CA ASP A 32 -2.82 7.69 -13.81
C ASP A 32 -1.92 6.61 -13.17
N ASP A 33 -1.49 6.81 -11.92
CA ASP A 33 -0.70 5.83 -11.17
C ASP A 33 -1.46 4.50 -11.01
N LEU A 34 -2.74 4.59 -10.66
CA LEU A 34 -3.58 3.39 -10.52
C LEU A 34 -3.76 2.69 -11.88
N ALA A 35 -3.94 3.45 -12.96
CA ALA A 35 -4.04 2.90 -14.31
C ALA A 35 -2.77 2.17 -14.74
N VAL A 36 -1.58 2.69 -14.42
CA VAL A 36 -0.29 2.02 -14.67
C VAL A 36 -0.24 0.68 -13.96
N ILE A 37 -0.62 0.61 -12.68
CA ILE A 37 -0.62 -0.66 -11.93
C ILE A 37 -1.63 -1.64 -12.55
N MET A 38 -2.84 -1.16 -12.84
CA MET A 38 -3.91 -1.99 -13.41
C MET A 38 -3.61 -2.48 -14.83
N SER A 39 -2.66 -1.87 -15.56
CA SER A 39 -2.20 -2.37 -16.86
C SER A 39 -1.61 -3.80 -16.80
N THR A 40 -1.25 -4.26 -15.59
CA THR A 40 -0.83 -5.65 -15.32
C THR A 40 -1.99 -6.65 -15.31
N GLY A 41 -3.23 -6.19 -15.43
CA GLY A 41 -4.45 -7.01 -15.43
C GLY A 41 -5.12 -7.17 -14.06
N CYS A 42 -4.62 -6.52 -13.00
CA CYS A 42 -5.27 -6.52 -11.69
C CYS A 42 -6.37 -5.46 -11.57
N ASP A 43 -7.35 -5.67 -10.69
CA ASP A 43 -8.34 -4.65 -10.35
C ASP A 43 -7.79 -3.60 -9.35
N ALA A 44 -8.51 -2.49 -9.18
CA ALA A 44 -8.13 -1.41 -8.29
C ALA A 44 -7.98 -1.85 -6.82
N SER A 45 -8.81 -2.81 -6.37
CA SER A 45 -8.74 -3.30 -4.99
C SER A 45 -7.50 -4.15 -4.76
N ALA A 46 -7.11 -4.95 -5.75
CA ALA A 46 -5.88 -5.72 -5.75
C ALA A 46 -4.64 -4.80 -5.75
N ALA A 47 -4.65 -3.76 -6.59
CA ALA A 47 -3.61 -2.73 -6.61
C ALA A 47 -3.44 -2.05 -5.23
N VAL A 48 -4.54 -1.60 -4.62
CA VAL A 48 -4.51 -0.95 -3.29
C VAL A 48 -4.04 -1.92 -2.20
N ARG A 49 -4.50 -3.18 -2.19
CA ARG A 49 -4.02 -4.20 -1.24
C ARG A 49 -2.52 -4.44 -1.38
N GLN A 50 -2.01 -4.51 -2.61
CA GLN A 50 -0.59 -4.72 -2.86
C GLN A 50 0.25 -3.51 -2.42
N ALA A 51 -0.19 -2.29 -2.73
CA ALA A 51 0.47 -1.07 -2.29
C ALA A 51 0.54 -0.99 -0.75
N LEU A 52 -0.56 -1.30 -0.06
CA LEU A 52 -0.61 -1.35 1.40
C LEU A 52 0.36 -2.38 1.99
N LEU A 53 0.43 -3.58 1.39
CA LEU A 53 1.33 -4.64 1.83
C LEU A 53 2.80 -4.23 1.70
N ILE A 54 3.18 -3.66 0.56
CA ILE A 54 4.55 -3.17 0.33
C ILE A 54 4.90 -2.10 1.36
N LEU A 55 4.03 -1.11 1.56
CA LEU A 55 4.26 -0.01 2.48
C LEU A 55 4.38 -0.50 3.93
N ALA A 56 3.50 -1.41 4.36
CA ALA A 56 3.55 -2.00 5.69
C ALA A 56 4.85 -2.76 5.95
N ASN A 57 5.35 -3.51 4.97
CA ASN A 57 6.62 -4.22 5.08
C ASN A 57 7.81 -3.26 5.20
N VAL A 58 7.82 -2.17 4.43
CA VAL A 58 8.86 -1.13 4.55
C VAL A 58 8.88 -0.52 5.96
N TYR A 59 7.70 -0.19 6.51
CA TYR A 59 7.60 0.39 7.85
C TYR A 59 8.05 -0.59 8.93
N TYR A 60 7.60 -1.84 8.83
CA TYR A 60 7.97 -2.89 9.77
C TYR A 60 9.49 -3.14 9.79
N GLU A 61 10.12 -3.28 8.62
CA GLU A 61 11.56 -3.50 8.51
C GLU A 61 12.37 -2.29 9.01
N ALA A 62 11.94 -1.07 8.69
CA ALA A 62 12.60 0.15 9.14
C ALA A 62 12.61 0.27 10.67
N TRP A 63 11.51 -0.05 11.32
CA TRP A 63 11.40 0.00 12.79
C TRP A 63 12.09 -1.19 13.46
N SER A 64 11.90 -2.41 12.98
CA SER A 64 12.46 -3.62 13.60
C SER A 64 13.98 -3.64 13.59
N ARG A 65 14.60 -3.04 12.56
CA ARG A 65 16.07 -2.89 12.46
C ARG A 65 16.62 -1.66 13.17
N GLY A 66 15.77 -0.80 13.72
CA GLY A 66 16.17 0.44 14.39
C GLY A 66 16.68 1.54 13.46
N HIS A 67 16.43 1.45 12.15
CA HIS A 67 16.80 2.50 11.19
C HIS A 67 15.89 3.73 11.31
N TYR A 68 14.66 3.54 11.78
CA TYR A 68 13.72 4.61 12.11
C TYR A 68 13.13 4.38 13.50
N PRO A 69 12.85 5.45 14.28
CA PRO A 69 12.12 5.30 15.54
C PRO A 69 10.74 4.68 15.30
N HIS A 70 10.32 3.80 16.21
CA HIS A 70 9.02 3.14 16.11
C HIS A 70 7.88 4.17 16.07
N GLY A 71 6.96 4.00 15.13
CA GLY A 71 5.83 4.91 14.92
C GLY A 71 6.15 6.17 14.11
N VAL A 72 7.41 6.40 13.73
CA VAL A 72 7.78 7.48 12.80
C VAL A 72 7.72 6.95 11.38
N ALA A 73 6.96 7.63 10.51
CA ALA A 73 6.85 7.27 9.10
C ALA A 73 8.21 7.44 8.40
N PRO A 74 8.76 6.36 7.79
CA PRO A 74 9.97 6.47 6.98
C PRO A 74 9.74 7.32 5.73
N VAL A 75 10.80 7.99 5.26
CA VAL A 75 10.78 8.67 3.96
C VAL A 75 11.32 7.68 2.92
N ILE A 76 10.45 7.25 2.00
CA ILE A 76 10.82 6.32 0.93
C ILE A 76 11.31 7.14 -0.26
N THR A 77 12.61 7.08 -0.55
CA THR A 77 13.23 7.85 -1.64
C THR A 77 13.41 7.06 -2.94
N SER A 78 13.47 5.73 -2.85
CA SER A 78 13.63 4.84 -4.01
C SER A 78 13.12 3.44 -3.70
N ALA A 79 12.79 2.69 -4.75
CA ALA A 79 12.49 1.26 -4.68
C ALA A 79 13.37 0.54 -5.71
N ASN A 80 14.02 -0.55 -5.29
CA ASN A 80 14.81 -1.38 -6.19
C ASN A 80 13.93 -2.53 -6.70
N LEU A 81 13.93 -2.74 -8.02
CA LEU A 81 13.22 -3.85 -8.65
C LEU A 81 14.25 -4.84 -9.21
N GLN A 82 14.00 -6.13 -9.03
CA GLN A 82 14.78 -7.14 -9.72
C GLN A 82 14.54 -7.01 -11.24
N PRO A 83 15.58 -7.09 -12.08
CA PRO A 83 15.41 -7.09 -13.52
C PRO A 83 14.46 -8.19 -13.97
N TYR A 84 13.55 -7.85 -14.88
CA TYR A 84 12.66 -8.85 -15.47
C TYR A 84 13.49 -9.88 -16.24
N GLN A 85 13.36 -11.15 -15.87
CA GLN A 85 13.96 -12.26 -16.59
C GLN A 85 12.85 -13.00 -17.36
N PRO A 86 12.80 -12.87 -18.70
CA PRO A 86 11.83 -13.61 -19.49
C PRO A 86 12.12 -15.10 -19.37
N VAL A 87 11.09 -15.89 -19.07
CA VAL A 87 11.17 -17.35 -19.23
C VAL A 87 11.31 -17.62 -20.72
N ARG A 88 12.44 -18.18 -21.18
CA ARG A 88 12.56 -18.63 -22.58
C ARG A 88 11.47 -19.66 -22.83
N GLN A 89 10.54 -19.36 -23.73
CA GLN A 89 9.61 -20.36 -24.24
C GLN A 89 10.39 -21.35 -25.10
N ALA A 90 10.21 -22.65 -24.89
CA ALA A 90 10.96 -23.72 -25.53
C ALA A 90 10.74 -23.83 -27.06
N ASP A 91 9.81 -23.07 -27.62
CA ASP A 91 9.37 -23.20 -29.03
C ASP A 91 9.91 -22.12 -29.98
N GLN A 92 10.99 -21.40 -29.60
CA GLN A 92 11.71 -20.48 -30.50
C GLN A 92 13.03 -21.08 -31.00
N ALA A 93 13.03 -22.36 -31.38
CA ALA A 93 14.07 -22.93 -32.23
C ALA A 93 13.52 -23.00 -33.66
N VAL A 94 13.97 -22.06 -34.51
CA VAL A 94 13.81 -22.11 -35.97
C VAL A 94 14.88 -23.04 -36.54
#